data_AF-A0A6P0SS83-F1
#
_entry.id   AF-A0A6P0SS83-F1
#
_cell.length_a   1.000
_cell.length_b   1.000
_cell.length_c   1.000
_cell.angle_alpha   90.00
_cell.angle_beta   90.00
_cell.angle_gamma   90.00
#
_symmetry.space_group_name_H-M   'P 1'
#
loop_
_entity.id
_entity.type
_entity.pdbx_description
1 polymer ?
#
loop_
_entity_poly.entity_id
_entity_poly.type
_entity_poly.pdbx_seq_one_letter_code
_entity_poly.pdbx_strand_id
1 'polypeptide(L)'
;AVGKVIVANLLKMIPGAGTVLGGAISGSTAAALTLALGLSYIEALKIYVKAQIDGKEIPLSELAKIIIEQYKYYAGTGKKSLRDKELPPSD
;
A
#
# COMPACT_ATOMS: atom_id res chain seq x y z
N ALA A 1 -16.29 -16.50 12.58
CA ALA A 1 -15.18 -17.43 12.91
C ALA A 1 -14.85 -18.43 11.79
N VAL A 2 -15.24 -18.14 10.53
CA VAL A 2 -15.08 -19.07 9.40
C VAL A 2 -13.61 -19.29 9.03
N GLY A 3 -12.78 -18.23 9.07
CA GLY A 3 -11.35 -18.33 8.76
C GLY A 3 -10.56 -19.26 9.70
N LYS A 4 -10.87 -19.26 11.00
CA LYS A 4 -10.23 -20.18 11.97
C LYS A 4 -10.52 -21.65 11.65
N VAL A 5 -11.72 -21.96 11.16
CA VAL A 5 -12.12 -23.34 10.82
C VAL A 5 -11.39 -23.82 9.56
N ILE A 6 -11.28 -22.97 8.54
CA ILE A 6 -10.55 -23.28 7.30
C ILE A 6 -9.05 -23.50 7.61
N VAL A 7 -8.44 -22.62 8.40
CA VAL A 7 -7.04 -22.72 8.82
C VAL A 7 -6.81 -23.95 9.71
N ALA A 8 -7.72 -24.27 10.63
CA ALA A 8 -7.60 -25.44 11.50
C ALA A 8 -7.70 -26.78 10.74
N ASN A 9 -8.50 -26.85 9.68
CA ASN A 9 -8.61 -28.05 8.85
C ASN A 9 -7.41 -28.22 7.90
N LEU A 10 -6.83 -27.13 7.38
CA LEU A 10 -5.60 -27.20 6.58
C LEU A 10 -4.36 -27.56 7.42
N LEU A 11 -4.27 -27.04 8.64
CA LEU A 11 -3.20 -27.36 9.60
C LEU A 11 -3.19 -28.82 10.05
N LYS A 12 -4.36 -29.46 10.12
CA LYS A 12 -4.49 -30.87 10.54
C LYS A 12 -4.02 -31.88 9.49
N MET A 13 -3.81 -31.46 8.24
CA MET A 13 -3.67 -32.41 7.13
C MET A 13 -2.23 -32.69 6.71
N ILE A 14 -1.24 -31.79 6.92
CA ILE A 14 0.13 -31.99 6.41
C ILE A 14 1.18 -31.31 7.31
N PRO A 15 2.17 -32.05 7.86
CA PRO A 15 3.33 -31.43 8.49
C PRO A 15 4.08 -30.55 7.48
N GLY A 16 4.16 -29.25 7.75
CA GLY A 16 4.79 -28.26 6.88
C GLY A 16 3.84 -27.46 5.97
N ALA A 17 2.63 -27.94 5.64
CA ALA A 17 1.70 -27.16 4.81
C ALA A 17 1.06 -25.98 5.55
N GLY A 18 0.92 -26.08 6.88
CA GLY A 18 0.49 -24.96 7.71
C GLY A 18 1.41 -23.74 7.58
N THR A 19 2.71 -23.98 7.41
CA THR A 19 3.73 -22.94 7.20
C THR A 19 3.63 -22.32 5.81
N VAL A 20 3.34 -23.12 4.78
CA VAL A 20 3.16 -22.62 3.39
C VAL A 20 1.92 -21.74 3.29
N LEU A 21 0.79 -22.19 3.83
CA LEU A 21 -0.45 -21.40 3.83
C LEU A 21 -0.31 -20.14 4.68
N GLY A 22 0.21 -20.27 5.90
CA GLY A 22 0.45 -19.13 6.79
C GLY A 22 1.41 -18.13 6.18
N GLY A 23 2.47 -18.61 5.52
CA GLY A 23 3.43 -17.81 4.77
C GLY A 23 2.81 -17.10 3.58
N ALA A 24 1.92 -17.75 2.83
CA ALA A 24 1.20 -17.10 1.73
C ALA A 24 0.27 -15.98 2.20
N ILE A 25 -0.48 -16.20 3.29
CA ILE A 25 -1.37 -15.17 3.87
C ILE A 25 -0.56 -14.01 4.45
N SER A 26 0.48 -14.31 5.23
CA SER A 26 1.34 -13.29 5.83
C SER A 26 2.13 -12.53 4.76
N GLY A 27 2.70 -13.24 3.79
CA GLY A 27 3.45 -12.67 2.68
C GLY A 27 2.59 -11.81 1.76
N SER A 28 1.36 -12.24 1.44
CA SER A 28 0.43 -11.42 0.66
C SER A 28 -0.01 -10.17 1.41
N THR A 29 -0.26 -10.27 2.72
CA THR A 29 -0.56 -9.09 3.56
C THR A 29 0.63 -8.15 3.62
N ALA A 30 1.84 -8.66 3.87
CA ALA A 30 3.06 -7.88 3.90
C ALA A 30 3.32 -7.17 2.57
N ALA A 31 3.21 -7.88 1.45
CA ALA A 31 3.36 -7.33 0.11
C ALA A 31 2.34 -6.20 -0.15
N ALA A 32 1.08 -6.38 0.24
CA ALA A 32 0.06 -5.35 0.08
C ALA A 32 0.40 -4.07 0.87
N LEU A 33 0.86 -4.21 2.13
CA LEU A 33 1.27 -3.07 2.95
C LEU A 33 2.50 -2.36 2.37
N THR A 34 3.50 -3.12 1.89
CA THR A 34 4.70 -2.56 1.24
C THR A 34 4.34 -1.78 -0.03
N LEU A 35 3.45 -2.33 -0.85
CA LEU A 35 2.98 -1.65 -2.06
C LEU A 35 2.23 -0.36 -1.71
N ALA A 36 1.32 -0.41 -0.73
CA ALA A 36 0.56 0.77 -0.31
C ALA A 36 1.47 1.91 0.18
N LEU A 37 2.53 1.56 0.93
CA LEU A 37 3.52 2.53 1.41
C LEU A 37 4.37 3.12 0.28
N GLY A 38 4.82 2.28 -0.66
CA GLY A 38 5.61 2.75 -1.80
C GLY A 38 4.81 3.69 -2.70
N LEU A 39 3.56 3.33 -3.02
CA LEU A 39 2.68 4.13 -3.87
C LEU A 39 2.32 5.47 -3.21
N SER A 40 2.00 5.47 -1.90
CA SER A 40 1.68 6.71 -1.18
C SER A 40 2.86 7.68 -1.12
N TYR A 41 4.07 7.14 -0.93
CA TYR A 41 5.30 7.94 -0.91
C TYR A 41 5.58 8.58 -2.27
N ILE A 42 5.49 7.81 -3.37
CA ILE A 42 5.70 8.33 -4.73
C ILE A 42 4.69 9.43 -5.06
N GLU A 43 3.42 9.25 -4.69
CA GLU A 43 2.37 10.23 -4.98
C GLU A 43 2.57 11.52 -4.16
N ALA A 44 2.96 11.40 -2.89
CA ALA A 44 3.31 12.56 -2.07
C ALA A 44 4.52 13.32 -2.63
N LEU A 45 5.55 12.61 -3.12
CA LEU A 45 6.70 13.24 -3.77
C LEU A 45 6.33 13.96 -5.06
N LYS A 46 5.46 13.38 -5.90
CA LYS A 46 4.95 14.05 -7.11
C LYS A 46 4.25 15.36 -6.76
N ILE A 47 3.42 15.35 -5.72
CA ILE A 47 2.73 16.55 -5.23
C ILE A 47 3.74 17.58 -4.73
N TYR A 48 4.72 17.15 -3.94
CA TYR A 48 5.77 18.02 -3.40
C TYR A 48 6.60 18.68 -4.51
N VAL A 49 7.10 17.91 -5.46
CA VAL A 49 7.90 18.43 -6.59
C VAL A 49 7.07 19.40 -7.44
N LYS A 50 5.81 19.08 -7.71
CA LYS A 50 4.93 19.97 -8.47
C LYS A 50 4.69 21.29 -7.74
N ALA A 51 4.49 21.26 -6.43
CA ALA A 51 4.34 22.48 -5.63
C ALA A 51 5.63 23.33 -5.64
N GLN A 52 6.80 22.69 -5.53
CA GLN A 52 8.09 23.39 -5.63
C GLN A 52 8.29 24.07 -6.99
N ILE A 53 7.90 23.41 -8.09
CA ILE A 53 7.94 23.99 -9.45
C ILE A 53 7.00 25.21 -9.55
N ASP A 54 5.83 25.14 -8.92
CA ASP A 54 4.86 26.25 -8.83
C ASP A 54 5.31 27.37 -7.87
N GLY A 55 6.50 27.27 -7.25
CA GLY A 55 6.99 28.21 -6.25
C GLY A 55 6.23 28.18 -4.90
N LYS A 56 5.52 27.09 -4.62
CA LYS A 56 4.78 26.87 -3.38
C LYS A 56 5.54 25.93 -2.46
N GLU A 57 5.64 26.30 -1.19
CA GLU A 57 6.19 25.41 -0.17
C GLU A 57 5.06 24.62 0.51
N ILE A 58 5.24 23.29 0.60
CA ILE A 58 4.35 22.44 1.39
C ILE A 58 5.02 22.20 2.75
N PRO A 59 4.39 22.59 3.88
CA PRO A 59 4.93 22.31 5.19
C PRO A 59 4.98 20.80 5.44
N LEU A 60 6.00 20.35 6.18
CA LEU A 60 6.23 18.92 6.45
C LEU A 60 5.02 18.24 7.09
N SER A 61 4.28 18.95 7.94
CA SER A 61 3.07 18.44 8.60
C SER A 61 1.94 18.16 7.61
N GLU A 62 1.84 18.92 6.52
CA GLU A 62 0.87 18.70 5.45
C GLU A 62 1.31 17.56 4.54
N LEU A 63 2.59 17.50 4.19
CA LEU A 63 3.17 16.38 3.45
C LEU A 63 2.95 15.04 4.18
N ALA A 64 3.14 15.01 5.50
CA ALA A 64 2.88 13.83 6.32
C ALA A 64 1.41 13.41 6.28
N LYS A 65 0.47 14.37 6.33
CA LYS A 65 -0.97 14.09 6.19
C LYS A 65 -1.28 13.48 4.82
N ILE A 66 -0.72 14.05 3.75
CA ILE A 66 -0.88 13.53 2.38
C ILE A 66 -0.41 12.07 2.30
N ILE A 67 0.78 11.76 2.82
CA ILE A 67 1.29 10.38 2.83
C ILE A 67 0.34 9.43 3.57
N ILE A 68 -0.16 9.84 4.74
CA ILE A 68 -1.06 9.01 5.56
C ILE A 68 -2.41 8.80 4.85
N GLU A 69 -2.96 9.82 4.21
CA GLU A 69 -4.21 9.71 3.44
C GLU A 69 -4.05 8.81 2.22
N GLN A 70 -2.98 8.98 1.44
CA GLN A 70 -2.71 8.11 0.30
C GLN A 70 -2.43 6.67 0.76
N TYR A 71 -1.70 6.48 1.85
CA TYR A 71 -1.45 5.15 2.41
C TYR A 71 -2.76 4.44 2.78
N LYS A 72 -3.67 5.12 3.50
CA LYS A 72 -4.99 4.57 3.84
C LYS A 72 -5.79 4.23 2.58
N TYR A 73 -5.70 5.06 1.56
CA TYR A 73 -6.34 4.80 0.27
C TYR A 73 -5.80 3.52 -0.40
N TYR A 74 -4.49 3.39 -0.57
CA TYR A 74 -3.90 2.22 -1.22
C TYR A 74 -4.05 0.94 -0.40
N ALA A 75 -3.86 1.02 0.93
CA ALA A 75 -4.02 -0.12 1.83
C ALA A 75 -5.48 -0.59 1.93
N GLY A 76 -6.45 0.34 1.88
CA GLY A 76 -7.88 0.02 2.00
C GLY A 76 -8.56 -0.37 0.68
N THR A 77 -8.06 0.09 -0.47
CA THR A 77 -8.66 -0.19 -1.79
C THR A 77 -8.04 -1.37 -2.52
N GLY A 78 -6.86 -1.84 -2.10
CA GLY A 78 -6.14 -2.94 -2.77
C GLY A 78 -5.60 -2.58 -4.16
N LYS A 79 -5.56 -1.29 -4.51
CA LYS A 79 -5.00 -0.81 -5.79
C LYS A 79 -3.49 -1.05 -5.83
N LYS A 80 -3.02 -1.64 -6.92
CA LYS A 80 -1.60 -2.01 -7.13
C LYS A 80 -0.82 -1.04 -8.03
N SER A 81 -1.46 0.04 -8.46
CA SER A 81 -0.85 1.05 -9.33
C SER A 81 -1.22 2.45 -8.85
N LEU A 82 -0.38 3.42 -9.21
CA LEU A 82 -0.60 4.84 -8.96
C LEU A 82 -1.94 5.26 -9.59
N ARG A 83 -2.59 6.27 -9.00
CA ARG A 83 -3.70 6.93 -9.68
C ARG A 83 -3.15 7.61 -10.93
N ASP A 84 -3.57 7.15 -12.10
CA ASP A 84 -3.39 7.87 -13.35
C ASP A 84 -4.29 9.11 -13.32
N LYS A 85 -3.91 10.11 -12.53
CA LYS A 85 -4.26 11.49 -12.85
C LYS A 85 -3.09 11.95 -13.67
N GLU A 86 -3.29 11.99 -14.98
CA GLU A 86 -2.33 12.37 -16.01
C GLU A 86 -1.33 13.36 -15.41
N LEU A 87 -0.05 12.96 -15.40
CA LEU A 87 1.01 13.94 -15.30
C LEU A 87 0.67 15.02 -16.33
N PRO A 88 0.61 16.31 -15.97
CA PRO A 88 0.45 17.35 -16.97
C PRO A 88 1.51 17.08 -18.04
N PRO A 89 1.16 17.21 -19.33
CA PRO A 89 2.09 16.95 -20.42
C PRO A 89 3.37 17.70 -20.09
N SER A 90 4.47 16.95 -20.04
CA SER A 90 5.79 17.53 -20.14
C SER A 90 5.83 18.13 -21.54
N ASP A 91 5.66 19.45 -21.62
CA ASP A 91 5.95 20.23 -22.82
C ASP A 91 7.30 19.80 -23.43
#